data_AF-A0AAV7DV89-F1
#
_entry.id   AF-A0AAV7DV89-F1
#
_cell.length_a   1.000
_cell.length_b   1.000
_cell.length_c   1.000
_cell.angle_alpha   90.00
_cell.angle_beta   90.00
_cell.angle_gamma   90.00
#
_symmetry.space_group_name_H-M   'P 1'
#
loop_
_entity.id
_entity.type
_entity.pdbx_description
1 polymer ?
#
loop_
_entity_poly.entity_id
_entity_poly.type
_entity_poly.pdbx_seq_one_letter_code
_entity_poly.pdbx_strand_id
1 'polypeptide(L)'
;MVDAVENIKPICEVEKVGVAGTIYDVPGIVARDRQQTLAIRWILGAAFKRRISYRISLEKCLFAEILDAYRKRGIARKKRENLHGLASTNRSFAHFRWRRNPAEARIGCVKEGPTTILEEKEE
;
A
#
# COMPACT_ATOMS: atom_id res chain seq x y z
N MET A 1 16.80 -3.91 14.73
CA MET A 1 15.90 -4.49 13.71
C MET A 1 14.43 -4.18 14.01
N VAL A 2 13.98 -4.29 15.26
CA VAL A 2 12.59 -3.97 15.65
C VAL A 2 12.19 -2.54 15.27
N ASP A 3 13.05 -1.55 15.56
CA ASP A 3 12.80 -0.14 15.23
C ASP A 3 12.69 0.11 13.72
N ALA A 4 13.45 -0.62 12.91
CA ALA A 4 13.41 -0.51 11.46
C ALA A 4 12.05 -0.97 10.90
N VAL A 5 11.51 -2.07 11.44
CA VAL A 5 10.18 -2.56 11.07
C VAL A 5 9.12 -1.56 11.52
N GLU A 6 9.24 -1.01 12.72
CA GLU A 6 8.29 -0.02 13.26
C GLU A 6 8.18 1.24 12.42
N ASN A 7 9.30 1.73 11.88
CA ASN A 7 9.29 2.86 10.94
C ASN A 7 8.51 2.58 9.64
N ILE A 8 8.38 1.31 9.22
CA ILE A 8 7.70 0.91 7.98
C ILE A 8 6.25 0.48 8.22
N LYS A 9 5.88 0.07 9.45
CA LYS A 9 4.52 -0.38 9.80
C LYS A 9 3.46 0.64 9.35
N PRO A 10 2.56 0.28 8.41
CA PRO A 10 1.45 1.14 8.02
C PRO A 10 0.32 1.05 9.05
N ILE A 11 -0.27 2.19 9.43
CA ILE A 11 -1.42 2.26 10.34
C ILE A 11 -2.74 2.00 9.58
N CYS A 12 -2.85 2.60 8.40
CA CYS A 12 -4.01 2.49 7.52
C CYS A 12 -3.69 1.64 6.30
N GLU A 13 -4.70 1.05 5.68
CA GLU A 13 -4.70 0.50 4.33
C GLU A 13 -5.84 1.13 3.52
N VAL A 14 -5.79 0.95 2.20
CA VAL A 14 -6.84 1.41 1.29
C VAL A 14 -7.40 0.18 0.59
N GLU A 15 -8.71 -0.01 0.68
CA GLU A 15 -9.46 -1.12 0.08
C GLU A 15 -10.33 -0.59 -1.07
N LYS A 16 -10.41 -1.33 -2.16
CA LYS A 16 -11.26 -0.98 -3.29
C LYS A 16 -12.69 -1.46 -3.02
N VAL A 17 -13.64 -0.53 -2.97
CA VAL A 17 -15.05 -0.82 -2.74
C VAL A 17 -15.86 -0.31 -3.92
N GLY A 18 -16.66 -1.20 -4.54
CA GLY A 18 -17.62 -0.82 -5.57
C GLY A 18 -18.90 -0.30 -4.93
N VAL A 19 -19.35 0.90 -5.31
CA VAL A 19 -20.63 1.48 -4.87
C VAL A 19 -21.31 2.09 -6.10
N ALA A 20 -22.53 1.66 -6.39
CA ALA A 20 -23.37 2.21 -7.46
C ALA A 20 -22.64 2.36 -8.82
N GLY A 21 -21.88 1.34 -9.21
CA GLY A 21 -21.17 1.30 -10.51
C GLY A 21 -19.82 2.03 -10.56
N THR A 22 -19.38 2.69 -9.49
CA THR A 22 -18.03 3.29 -9.36
C THR A 22 -17.19 2.54 -8.34
N ILE A 23 -15.87 2.47 -8.56
CA ILE A 23 -14.92 1.88 -7.61
C ILE A 23 -14.22 2.99 -6.84
N TYR A 24 -14.40 3.01 -5.52
CA TYR A 24 -13.76 3.95 -4.61
C TYR A 24 -12.61 3.29 -3.86
N ASP A 25 -11.58 4.07 -3.60
CA ASP A 25 -10.47 3.70 -2.71
C ASP A 25 -10.83 4.13 -1.29
N VAL A 26 -11.25 3.18 -0.45
CA VAL A 26 -11.77 3.40 0.90
C VAL A 26 -10.68 3.15 1.95
N PRO A 27 -10.33 4.15 2.78
CA PRO A 27 -9.33 3.96 3.83
C PRO A 27 -9.88 3.17 5.03
N GLY A 28 -9.03 2.33 5.63
CA GLY A 28 -9.34 1.54 6.82
C GLY A 28 -8.14 1.31 7.73
N ILE A 29 -8.39 1.04 9.02
CA ILE A 29 -7.35 0.73 10.01
C ILE A 29 -6.94 -0.74 9.87
N VAL A 30 -5.62 -0.99 9.91
CA VAL A 30 -5.04 -2.34 9.79
C VAL A 30 -4.81 -2.94 11.18
N ALA A 31 -5.15 -4.22 11.36
CA ALA A 31 -4.83 -4.97 12.58
C ALA A 31 -3.31 -5.14 12.78
N ARG A 32 -2.83 -5.10 14.03
CA ARG A 32 -1.38 -5.07 14.38
C ARG A 32 -0.56 -6.20 13.73
N ASP A 33 -1.08 -7.42 13.73
CA ASP A 33 -0.37 -8.59 13.15
C ASP A 33 -0.18 -8.44 11.64
N ARG A 34 -1.20 -7.90 10.96
CA ARG A 34 -1.16 -7.59 9.53
C ARG A 34 -0.23 -6.42 9.23
N GLN A 35 -0.14 -5.41 10.10
CA GLN A 35 0.81 -4.29 9.95
C GLN A 35 2.26 -4.80 9.92
N GLN A 36 2.61 -5.70 10.84
CA GLN A 36 3.95 -6.32 10.89
C GLN A 36 4.23 -7.13 9.63
N THR A 37 3.26 -7.95 9.20
CA THR A 37 3.36 -8.78 8.00
C THR A 37 3.55 -7.94 6.73
N LEU A 38 2.82 -6.82 6.61
CA LEU A 38 2.99 -5.87 5.51
C LEU A 38 4.36 -5.23 5.50
N ALA A 39 4.85 -4.78 6.67
CA ALA A 39 6.16 -4.17 6.78
C ALA A 39 7.29 -5.10 6.35
N ILE A 40 7.29 -6.35 6.85
CA ILE A 40 8.30 -7.36 6.48
C ILE A 40 8.25 -7.66 4.98
N ARG A 41 7.04 -7.85 4.42
CA ARG A 41 6.85 -8.11 2.99
C ARG A 41 7.32 -6.95 2.11
N TRP A 42 7.17 -5.71 2.55
CA TRP A 42 7.68 -4.55 1.81
C TRP A 42 9.19 -4.45 1.84
N ILE A 43 9.84 -4.77 2.96
CA ILE A 43 11.30 -4.83 3.07
C ILE A 43 11.85 -5.91 2.12
N LEU A 44 11.28 -7.12 2.15
CA LEU A 44 11.69 -8.20 1.26
C LEU A 44 11.49 -7.84 -0.21
N GLY A 45 10.33 -7.28 -0.57
CA GLY A 45 10.05 -6.82 -1.93
C GLY A 45 11.02 -5.75 -2.43
N ALA A 46 11.43 -4.82 -1.55
CA ALA A 46 12.44 -3.81 -1.87
C ALA A 46 13.84 -4.44 -2.08
N ALA A 47 14.22 -5.39 -1.21
CA ALA A 47 15.48 -6.12 -1.34
C ALA A 47 15.56 -6.92 -2.65
N PHE A 48 14.46 -7.58 -3.05
CA PHE A 48 14.39 -8.28 -4.34
C PHE A 48 14.51 -7.33 -5.53
N LYS A 49 13.86 -6.17 -5.51
CA LYS A 49 13.99 -5.14 -6.56
C LYS A 49 15.44 -4.66 -6.68
N ARG A 50 16.10 -4.42 -5.55
CA ARG A 50 17.51 -4.00 -5.50
C ARG A 50 18.45 -5.08 -6.05
N ARG A 51 18.18 -6.35 -5.73
CA ARG A 51 18.92 -7.50 -6.28
C ARG A 51 18.86 -7.54 -7.81
N ILE A 52 17.68 -7.33 -8.40
CA ILE A 52 17.50 -7.34 -9.86
C ILE A 52 18.30 -6.20 -10.51
N SER A 53 18.26 -5.00 -9.91
CA SER A 53 18.91 -3.81 -10.47
C SER A 53 20.44 -3.86 -10.43
N TYR A 54 21.03 -4.34 -9.33
CA TYR A 54 22.48 -4.28 -9.13
C TYR A 54 23.19 -5.64 -9.25
N ARG A 55 22.42 -6.73 -9.44
CA ARG A 55 22.92 -8.12 -9.53
C ARG A 55 23.83 -8.51 -8.34
N ILE A 56 23.48 -8.07 -7.12
CA ILE A 56 24.21 -8.33 -5.87
C ILE A 56 23.54 -9.49 -5.09
N SER A 57 24.29 -10.15 -4.20
CA SER A 57 23.73 -11.10 -3.21
C SER A 57 22.56 -10.50 -2.42
N LEU A 58 21.54 -11.33 -2.17
CA LEU A 58 20.32 -10.96 -1.46
C LEU A 58 20.60 -10.46 -0.04
N GLU A 59 21.59 -11.03 0.64
CA GLU A 59 21.96 -10.68 2.01
C GLU A 59 22.40 -9.21 2.11
N LYS A 60 23.27 -8.77 1.20
CA LYS A 60 23.75 -7.38 1.13
C LYS A 60 22.60 -6.42 0.81
N CYS A 61 21.71 -6.80 -0.10
CA CYS A 61 20.53 -6.00 -0.43
C CYS A 61 19.58 -5.87 0.77
N LEU A 62 19.35 -6.96 1.50
CA LEU A 62 18.48 -6.98 2.67
C LEU A 62 19.06 -6.15 3.81
N PHE A 63 20.36 -6.29 4.10
CA PHE A 63 21.05 -5.47 5.08
C PHE A 63 20.94 -3.98 4.76
N ALA A 64 21.17 -3.61 3.51
CA ALA A 64 21.06 -2.23 3.06
C ALA A 64 19.63 -1.69 3.22
N GLU A 65 18.59 -2.47 2.87
CA GLU A 65 17.19 -2.05 3.06
C GLU A 65 16.81 -1.90 4.54
N ILE A 66 17.29 -2.79 5.41
CA ILE A 66 17.08 -2.68 6.87
C ILE A 66 17.76 -1.43 7.43
N LEU A 67 18.97 -1.11 6.96
CA LEU A 67 19.69 0.11 7.36
C LEU A 67 18.97 1.37 6.88
N ASP A 68 18.48 1.38 5.64
CA ASP A 68 17.69 2.48 5.08
C ASP A 68 16.38 2.68 5.85
N ALA A 69 15.68 1.58 6.16
CA ALA A 69 14.46 1.57 6.97
C ALA A 69 14.67 2.15 8.37
N TYR A 70 15.78 1.80 9.02
CA TYR A 70 16.15 2.35 10.32
C TYR A 70 16.36 3.87 10.24
N ARG A 71 17.00 4.34 9.17
CA ARG A 71 17.21 5.77 8.89
C ARG A 71 15.96 6.49 8.35
N LYS A 72 14.79 5.83 8.36
CA LYS A 72 13.50 6.33 7.82
C LYS A 72 13.59 6.73 6.34
N ARG A 73 14.41 6.02 5.56
CA ARG A 73 14.56 6.19 4.11
C ARG A 73 14.31 4.86 3.39
N GLY A 74 14.40 4.90 2.07
CA GLY A 74 14.28 3.70 1.23
C GLY A 74 12.89 3.48 0.66
N ILE A 75 12.81 2.47 -0.20
CA ILE A 75 11.63 2.19 -1.04
C ILE A 75 10.45 1.74 -0.18
N ALA A 76 10.72 0.91 0.84
CA ALA A 76 9.68 0.42 1.75
C ALA A 76 9.04 1.56 2.56
N ARG A 77 9.83 2.53 3.02
CA ARG A 77 9.32 3.70 3.75
C ARG A 77 8.50 4.63 2.87
N LYS A 78 8.96 4.89 1.63
CA LYS A 78 8.22 5.68 0.63
C LYS A 78 6.86 5.05 0.31
N LYS A 79 6.81 3.72 0.22
CA LYS A 79 5.54 3.00 0.02
C LYS A 79 4.53 3.23 1.15
N ARG A 80 5.00 3.27 2.41
CA ARG A 80 4.17 3.62 3.56
C ARG A 80 3.58 5.03 3.44
N GLU A 81 4.41 5.99 3.04
CA GLU A 81 4.02 7.41 2.91
C GLU A 81 3.00 7.61 1.81
N ASN A 82 3.22 6.99 0.65
CA ASN A 82 2.27 7.03 -0.46
C ASN A 82 0.92 6.47 -0.03
N LEU A 83 0.92 5.37 0.73
CA LEU A 83 -0.32 4.75 1.19
C LEU A 83 -1.04 5.62 2.24
N HIS A 84 -0.30 6.25 3.15
CA HIS A 84 -0.88 7.20 4.12
C HIS A 84 -1.39 8.48 3.45
N GLY A 85 -0.69 8.98 2.44
CA GLY A 85 -1.14 10.10 1.61
C GLY A 85 -2.46 9.77 0.91
N LEU A 86 -2.52 8.62 0.24
CA LEU A 86 -3.73 8.15 -0.43
C LEU A 86 -4.90 8.00 0.55
N ALA A 87 -4.66 7.41 1.72
CA ALA A 87 -5.67 7.27 2.76
C ALA A 87 -6.15 8.63 3.32
N SER A 88 -5.26 9.63 3.39
CA SER A 88 -5.59 10.98 3.84
C SER A 88 -6.45 11.72 2.82
N THR A 89 -6.10 11.65 1.54
CA THR A 89 -6.87 12.24 0.44
C THR A 89 -8.29 11.68 0.39
N ASN A 90 -8.42 10.38 0.60
CA ASN A 90 -9.69 9.65 0.49
C ASN A 90 -10.45 9.48 1.81
N ARG A 91 -10.12 10.28 2.84
CA ARG A 91 -10.70 10.14 4.18
C ARG A 91 -12.23 10.23 4.20
N SER A 92 -12.81 11.04 3.30
CA SER A 92 -14.26 11.20 3.17
C SER A 92 -14.98 9.90 2.80
N PHE A 93 -14.33 8.98 2.08
CA PHE A 93 -14.93 7.73 1.61
C PHE A 93 -14.95 6.60 2.65
N ALA A 94 -14.44 6.83 3.86
CA ALA A 94 -14.44 5.84 4.96
C ALA A 94 -15.84 5.28 5.27
N HIS A 95 -16.89 6.05 5.01
CA HIS A 95 -18.28 5.64 5.22
C HIS A 95 -18.76 4.54 4.27
N PHE A 96 -18.08 4.29 3.15
CA PHE A 96 -18.50 3.19 2.25
C PHE A 96 -18.20 1.80 2.81
N ARG A 97 -17.39 1.68 3.86
CA ARG A 97 -17.01 0.39 4.46
C ARG A 97 -18.17 -0.36 5.12
N TRP A 98 -19.11 0.37 5.72
CA TRP A 98 -20.21 -0.23 6.49
C TRP A 98 -21.47 -0.47 5.67
N ARG A 99 -21.63 0.21 4.52
CA ARG A 99 -22.81 0.06 3.66
C ARG A 99 -22.65 -1.19 2.79
N ARG A 100 -22.59 -2.36 3.42
CA ARG A 100 -22.79 -3.61 2.70
C ARG A 100 -24.27 -3.74 2.38
N ASN A 101 -24.65 -3.48 1.14
CA ASN A 101 -25.85 -4.10 0.59
C ASN A 101 -25.44 -5.50 0.12
N PRO A 102 -25.92 -6.58 0.77
CA PRO A 102 -25.47 -7.95 0.49
C PRO A 102 -25.79 -8.42 -0.95
N ALA A 103 -26.64 -7.71 -1.69
CA ALA A 103 -26.97 -7.98 -3.08
C ALA A 103 -25.84 -7.65 -4.08
N GLU A 104 -24.91 -6.74 -3.74
CA GLU A 104 -23.81 -6.29 -4.62
C GLU A 104 -22.45 -6.93 -4.26
N ALA A 105 -22.41 -7.76 -3.23
CA ALA A 105 -21.17 -8.35 -2.68
C ALA A 105 -20.53 -9.46 -3.54
N ARG A 106 -20.97 -9.66 -4.79
CA ARG A 106 -20.33 -10.54 -5.78
C ARG A 106 -19.77 -9.74 -6.95
N ILE A 107 -18.76 -8.92 -6.68
CA ILE A 107 -17.74 -8.66 -7.70
C ILE A 107 -16.40 -8.87 -7.01
N GLY A 108 -16.06 -10.16 -6.83
CA GLY A 108 -14.66 -10.53 -6.81
C GLY A 108 -14.06 -10.06 -8.13
N CYS A 109 -13.09 -9.15 -8.04
CA CYS A 109 -12.04 -8.92 -9.02
C CYS A 109 -12.39 -9.41 -10.45
N VAL A 110 -13.18 -8.63 -11.20
CA VAL A 110 -13.24 -8.79 -12.65
C VAL A 110 -12.32 -7.77 -13.28
N LYS A 111 -11.40 -8.35 -14.04
CA LYS A 111 -10.28 -7.84 -14.81
C LYS A 111 -10.53 -6.52 -15.55
N GLU A 112 -9.46 -5.71 -15.57
CA GLU A 112 -9.03 -4.77 -16.62
C GLU A 112 -10.15 -4.12 -17.47
N GLY A 113 -10.45 -2.87 -17.14
CA GLY A 113 -11.23 -1.89 -17.92
C GLY A 113 -10.86 -0.48 -17.43
N PRO A 114 -10.92 0.56 -18.28
CA PRO A 114 -9.94 1.64 -18.25
C PRO A 114 -10.00 2.42 -16.94
N THR A 115 -8.86 2.50 -16.27
CA THR A 115 -8.54 3.63 -15.38
C THR A 115 -8.86 4.90 -16.16
N THR A 116 -9.90 5.62 -15.75
CA THR A 116 -10.11 7.00 -16.17
C THR A 116 -8.90 7.79 -15.70
N ILE A 117 -8.00 7.99 -16.66
CA ILE A 117 -6.99 9.02 -16.64
C ILE A 117 -7.76 10.32 -16.36
N LEU A 118 -7.39 11.01 -15.29
CA LEU A 118 -7.66 12.44 -15.21
C LEU A 118 -6.78 13.09 -16.29
N GLU A 119 -7.25 13.02 -17.54
CA GLU A 119 -6.89 13.98 -18.58
C GLU A 119 -7.69 15.24 -18.24
N GLU A 120 -7.15 16.03 -17.32
CA GLU A 120 -7.40 17.45 -17.35
C GLU A 120 -6.50 18.02 -18.45
N LYS A 121 -7.21 18.56 -19.44
CA LYS A 121 -6.74 19.17 -20.67
C LYS A 121 -5.70 20.25 -20.40
N GLU A 122 -4.83 20.42 -21.39
CA GLU A 122 -4.08 21.64 -21.66
C GLU A 122 -4.90 22.91 -21.40
N GLU A 123 -4.33 23.82 -20.61
CA GLU A 123 -4.28 25.27 -20.85
C GLU A 123 -3.01 25.86 -20.22
#